data_AF-A0A8D8PXH8-F1
#
_entry.id   AF-A0A8D8PXH8-F1
#
_cell.length_a   1.000
_cell.length_b   1.000
_cell.length_c   1.000
_cell.angle_alpha   90.00
_cell.angle_beta   90.00
_cell.angle_gamma   90.00
#
_symmetry.space_group_name_H-M   'P 1'
#
loop_
_entity.id
_entity.type
_entity.pdbx_description
1 polymer ?
#
loop_
_entity_poly.entity_id
_entity_poly.type
_entity_poly.pdbx_seq_one_letter_code
_entity_poly.pdbx_strand_id
1 'polypeptide(L)'
;MKRRQKRLWEEERKRVVFEYTQFSYYGRSSAMILYELAWKMNKENLELLWHAIIGVMDQFILNKIPTSLFKSDVEFIRNQAGRLNPCAGDDMLEAGSMNCSTVAGGAGTVPGLRIECEDDAQLVLYKHWTLQASLRHTMYTAVSLKLWTVKGEQRLQRLLAEMGMPLLQSKQLYSSMDLSIRKELPGMLSKMATDHQLDALIMPSFTLVHGYRTKVQAADYVYAMLALLETPMQDKKPSDCFLDAAYCLSRQNKNLLSEGIQSAKKFLSSLFKTVQSILDMKQVNNAGPFLYMFVQEGTVDYKYYSKPHALSLLAMFTLKAYVASSIGSRTRNLSKPLVASAPLDALAETCLMIGIPPVSEVIPRSFFGKAFEQAADKTGSRVRFDYFDSSIVSIHKADRHKFIDALYSLLM
;
A
#
# COMPACT_ATOMS: atom_id res chain seq x y z
N MET A 1 20.39 36.02 37.24
CA MET A 1 19.27 35.06 37.25
C MET A 1 18.54 34.93 35.91
N LYS A 2 17.98 36.01 35.33
CA LYS A 2 17.20 35.95 34.06
C LYS A 2 17.97 35.43 32.83
N ARG A 3 19.26 35.77 32.65
CA ARG A 3 20.09 35.27 31.52
C ARG A 3 20.34 33.75 31.59
N ARG A 4 20.58 33.21 32.78
CA ARG A 4 20.76 31.76 32.99
C ARG A 4 19.47 31.00 32.70
N GLN A 5 18.33 31.51 33.17
CA GLN A 5 17.02 30.94 32.87
C GLN A 5 16.71 30.98 31.36
N LYS A 6 17.03 32.08 30.68
CA LYS A 6 16.87 32.18 29.22
C LYS A 6 17.72 31.15 28.47
N ARG A 7 18.99 30.97 28.85
CA ARG A 7 19.87 29.96 28.25
C ARG A 7 19.35 28.54 28.44
N LEU A 8 18.93 28.20 29.67
CA LEU A 8 18.33 26.89 29.97
C LEU A 8 17.04 26.67 29.17
N TRP A 9 16.22 27.71 29.02
CA TRP A 9 15.01 27.64 28.19
C TRP A 9 15.33 27.44 26.71
N GLU A 10 16.36 28.10 26.16
CA GLU A 10 16.79 27.91 24.78
C GLU A 10 17.34 26.50 24.53
N GLU A 11 18.10 25.95 25.46
CA GLU A 11 18.61 24.58 25.42
C GLU A 11 17.46 23.57 25.47
N GLU A 12 16.51 23.76 26.39
CA GLU A 12 15.31 22.92 26.53
C GLU A 12 14.42 23.01 25.27
N ARG A 13 14.18 24.22 24.76
CA ARG A 13 13.40 24.43 23.54
C ARG A 13 14.03 23.70 22.36
N LYS A 14 15.36 23.76 22.20
CA LYS A 14 16.06 23.03 21.13
C LYS A 14 15.86 21.52 21.28
N ARG A 15 15.93 20.98 22.50
CA ARG A 15 15.67 19.57 22.77
C ARG A 15 14.24 19.17 22.41
N VAL A 16 13.24 19.88 22.94
CA VAL A 16 11.83 19.56 22.69
C VAL A 16 11.45 19.68 21.22
N VAL A 17 11.92 20.73 20.52
CA VAL A 17 11.67 20.87 19.08
C VAL A 17 12.37 19.77 18.29
N PHE A 18 13.58 19.37 18.68
CA PHE A 18 14.26 18.26 18.04
C PHE A 18 13.49 16.95 18.23
N GLU A 19 13.10 16.59 19.45
CA GLU A 19 12.32 15.39 19.75
C GLU A 19 10.99 15.35 18.98
N TYR A 20 10.31 16.49 18.86
CA TYR A 20 9.06 16.60 18.09
C TYR A 20 9.27 16.44 16.58
N THR A 21 10.38 16.97 16.04
CA THR A 21 10.66 16.96 14.59
C THR A 21 11.50 15.77 14.14
N GLN A 22 11.97 14.93 15.06
CA GLN A 22 12.87 13.82 14.77
C GLN A 22 12.23 12.76 13.87
N PHE A 23 10.95 12.47 14.09
CA PHE A 23 10.24 11.39 13.41
C PHE A 23 8.91 11.88 12.81
N SER A 24 8.70 11.54 11.55
CA SER A 24 7.42 11.72 10.86
C SER A 24 6.68 10.39 10.79
N TYR A 25 5.37 10.42 11.03
CA TYR A 25 4.50 9.25 10.98
C TYR A 25 3.09 9.63 10.54
N TYR A 26 2.30 8.65 10.13
CA TYR A 26 0.90 8.86 9.78
C TYR A 26 -0.01 8.54 10.96
N GLY A 27 -1.03 9.38 11.14
CA GLY A 27 -2.13 9.11 12.04
C GLY A 27 -3.25 8.32 11.37
N ARG A 28 -4.42 8.34 12.02
CA ARG A 28 -5.65 7.73 11.51
C ARG A 28 -6.07 8.33 10.16
N SER A 29 -6.72 7.52 9.33
CA SER A 29 -7.15 7.93 7.99
C SER A 29 -8.06 9.16 8.02
N SER A 30 -7.77 10.16 7.17
CA SER A 30 -8.60 11.35 7.03
C SER A 30 -10.02 11.03 6.58
N ALA A 31 -10.19 10.01 5.73
CA ALA A 31 -11.49 9.56 5.26
C ALA A 31 -12.34 8.98 6.41
N MET A 32 -11.70 8.29 7.35
CA MET A 32 -12.35 7.77 8.56
C MET A 32 -12.80 8.90 9.48
N ILE A 33 -11.97 9.93 9.68
CA ILE A 33 -12.33 11.11 10.50
C ILE A 33 -13.52 11.85 9.88
N LEU A 34 -13.52 12.04 8.56
CA LEU A 34 -14.64 12.67 7.85
C LEU A 34 -15.92 11.84 7.91
N TYR A 35 -15.81 10.51 7.88
CA TYR A 35 -16.95 9.63 8.09
C TYR A 35 -17.50 9.74 9.51
N GLU A 36 -16.66 9.78 10.55
CA GLU A 36 -17.11 9.99 11.93
C GLU A 36 -17.81 11.35 12.12
N LEU A 37 -17.34 12.39 11.42
CA LEU A 37 -18.03 13.67 11.39
C LEU A 37 -19.41 13.54 10.74
N ALA A 38 -19.51 12.88 9.58
CA ALA A 38 -20.79 12.64 8.91
C ALA A 38 -21.75 11.83 9.78
N TRP A 39 -21.24 10.83 10.50
CA TRP A 39 -21.99 10.04 11.48
C TRP A 39 -22.55 10.93 12.60
N LYS A 40 -21.73 11.79 13.21
CA LYS A 40 -22.19 12.75 14.24
C LYS A 40 -23.24 13.74 13.73
N MET A 41 -23.24 14.03 12.43
CA MET A 41 -24.23 14.89 11.79
C MET A 41 -25.49 14.14 11.32
N ASN A 42 -25.62 12.84 11.59
CA ASN A 42 -26.68 11.97 11.07
C ASN A 42 -26.78 12.00 9.53
N LYS A 43 -25.66 12.20 8.84
CA LYS A 43 -25.54 12.17 7.37
C LYS A 43 -24.72 10.94 6.91
N GLU A 44 -24.86 9.84 7.62
CA GLU A 44 -24.18 8.58 7.29
C GLU A 44 -24.79 7.92 6.06
N ASN A 45 -23.94 7.36 5.18
CA ASN A 45 -24.35 6.60 4.01
C ASN A 45 -23.33 5.46 3.77
N LEU A 46 -23.78 4.35 3.20
CA LEU A 46 -22.93 3.24 2.75
C LEU A 46 -21.84 3.71 1.79
N GLU A 47 -22.13 4.68 0.93
CA GLU A 47 -21.12 5.25 0.04
C GLU A 47 -20.01 5.95 0.83
N LEU A 48 -20.35 6.78 1.82
CA LEU A 48 -19.33 7.45 2.64
C LEU A 48 -18.50 6.43 3.45
N LEU A 49 -19.14 5.38 3.96
CA LEU A 49 -18.44 4.28 4.62
C LEU A 49 -17.48 3.58 3.65
N TRP A 50 -17.89 3.35 2.40
CA TRP A 50 -17.04 2.75 1.37
C TRP A 50 -15.81 3.60 1.04
N HIS A 51 -15.98 4.92 0.93
CA HIS A 51 -14.83 5.84 0.75
C HIS A 51 -13.88 5.81 1.95
N ALA A 52 -14.43 5.74 3.18
CA ALA A 52 -13.62 5.60 4.39
C ALA A 52 -12.83 4.28 4.41
N ILE A 53 -13.46 3.17 4.01
CA ILE A 53 -12.82 1.86 3.86
C ILE A 53 -11.64 1.94 2.89
N ILE A 54 -11.83 2.54 1.72
CA ILE A 54 -10.75 2.71 0.72
C ILE A 54 -9.60 3.53 1.30
N GLY A 55 -9.90 4.61 2.03
CA GLY A 55 -8.87 5.44 2.66
C GLY A 55 -8.07 4.74 3.76
N VAL A 56 -8.69 3.84 4.53
CA VAL A 56 -7.99 2.99 5.52
C VAL A 56 -7.15 1.92 4.80
N MET A 57 -7.70 1.34 3.73
CA MET A 57 -7.00 0.32 2.93
C MET A 57 -5.77 0.89 2.20
N ASP A 58 -5.82 2.14 1.72
CA ASP A 58 -4.65 2.84 1.16
C ASP A 58 -3.50 2.94 2.18
N GLN A 59 -3.81 3.40 3.39
CA GLN A 59 -2.82 3.49 4.45
C GLN A 59 -2.21 2.13 4.81
N PHE A 60 -3.02 1.06 4.78
CA PHE A 60 -2.55 -0.29 5.03
C PHE A 60 -1.67 -0.84 3.90
N ILE A 61 -2.09 -0.71 2.62
CA ILE A 61 -1.35 -1.19 1.46
C ILE A 61 0.01 -0.47 1.31
N LEU A 62 0.03 0.84 1.54
CA LEU A 62 1.25 1.66 1.50
C LEU A 62 2.09 1.54 2.78
N ASN A 63 1.71 0.67 3.73
CA ASN A 63 2.41 0.43 4.99
C ASN A 63 2.66 1.72 5.80
N LYS A 64 1.69 2.64 5.79
CA LYS A 64 1.71 3.92 6.52
C LYS A 64 1.28 3.77 7.98
N ILE A 65 0.44 2.77 8.27
CA ILE A 65 -0.11 2.49 9.59
C ILE A 65 0.28 1.08 10.08
N PRO A 66 0.42 0.86 11.39
CA PRO A 66 0.67 -0.47 11.93
C PRO A 66 -0.58 -1.36 11.81
N THR A 67 -0.37 -2.68 11.73
CA THR A 67 -1.44 -3.68 11.64
C THR A 67 -2.43 -3.62 12.82
N SER A 68 -1.97 -3.20 14.01
CA SER A 68 -2.83 -3.04 15.18
C SER A 68 -3.87 -1.93 15.00
N LEU A 69 -3.47 -0.79 14.43
CA LEU A 69 -4.38 0.31 14.13
C LEU A 69 -5.39 -0.08 13.05
N PHE A 70 -4.91 -0.77 12.00
CA PHE A 70 -5.78 -1.31 10.95
C PHE A 70 -6.85 -2.25 11.53
N LYS A 71 -6.49 -3.18 12.42
CA LYS A 71 -7.44 -4.09 13.08
C LYS A 71 -8.50 -3.34 13.90
N SER A 72 -8.08 -2.29 14.63
CA SER A 72 -9.02 -1.45 15.39
C SER A 72 -10.00 -0.70 14.48
N ASP A 73 -9.53 -0.13 13.36
CA ASP A 73 -10.41 0.54 12.41
C ASP A 73 -11.35 -0.46 11.71
N VAL A 74 -10.90 -1.68 11.43
CA VAL A 74 -11.73 -2.77 10.88
C VAL A 74 -12.89 -3.13 11.80
N GLU A 75 -12.66 -3.24 13.11
CA GLU A 75 -13.72 -3.53 14.09
C GLU A 75 -14.79 -2.44 14.08
N PHE A 76 -14.37 -1.17 14.03
CA PHE A 76 -15.30 -0.06 13.89
C PHE A 76 -16.10 -0.14 12.59
N ILE A 77 -15.43 -0.36 11.45
CA ILE A 77 -16.08 -0.46 10.14
C ILE A 77 -17.09 -1.60 10.12
N ARG A 78 -16.76 -2.76 10.70
CA ARG A 78 -17.64 -3.93 10.76
C ARG A 78 -18.95 -3.60 11.49
N ASN A 79 -18.85 -2.88 12.61
CA ASN A 79 -20.03 -2.43 13.36
C ASN A 79 -20.90 -1.47 12.55
N GLN A 80 -20.27 -0.52 11.82
CA GLN A 80 -21.00 0.44 10.99
C GLN A 80 -21.64 -0.21 9.76
N ALA A 81 -20.92 -1.14 9.11
CA ALA A 81 -21.45 -1.90 7.99
C ALA A 81 -22.67 -2.74 8.42
N GLY A 82 -22.63 -3.35 9.61
CA GLY A 82 -23.77 -4.08 10.18
C GLY A 82 -25.00 -3.20 10.42
N ARG A 83 -24.80 -1.93 10.84
CA ARG A 83 -25.88 -0.95 11.04
C ARG A 83 -26.49 -0.45 9.73
N LEU A 84 -25.65 -0.22 8.71
CA LEU A 84 -26.05 0.44 7.46
C LEU A 84 -26.46 -0.52 6.35
N ASN A 85 -26.00 -1.77 6.39
CA ASN A 85 -26.41 -2.76 5.41
C ASN A 85 -27.93 -2.98 5.54
N PRO A 86 -28.67 -3.00 4.41
CA PRO A 86 -30.07 -3.36 4.45
C PRO A 86 -30.19 -4.77 5.04
N CYS A 87 -31.03 -4.95 6.06
CA CYS A 87 -31.35 -6.28 6.56
C CYS A 87 -31.76 -7.15 5.37
N ALA A 88 -31.05 -8.25 5.17
CA ALA A 88 -31.42 -9.25 4.19
C ALA A 88 -32.78 -9.81 4.61
N GLY A 89 -33.86 -9.31 4.00
CA GLY A 89 -35.15 -9.95 4.06
C GLY A 89 -35.10 -11.22 3.21
N ASP A 90 -34.51 -12.29 3.75
CA ASP A 90 -34.73 -13.66 3.25
C ASP A 90 -35.96 -14.31 3.91
N ASP A 91 -36.63 -13.64 4.85
CA ASP A 91 -37.89 -14.08 5.47
C ASP A 91 -39.11 -13.31 4.94
N MET A 92 -39.30 -13.23 3.62
CA MET A 92 -40.55 -12.71 3.03
C MET A 92 -41.33 -13.73 2.19
N LEU A 93 -40.93 -15.01 2.20
CA LEU A 93 -41.67 -16.05 1.49
C LEU A 93 -42.44 -17.02 2.40
N GLU A 94 -42.31 -16.98 3.73
CA GLU A 94 -43.23 -17.70 4.62
C GLU A 94 -43.52 -16.93 5.91
N ALA A 95 -44.77 -17.08 6.36
CA ALA A 95 -45.40 -16.52 7.57
C ALA A 95 -45.92 -15.06 7.48
N GLY A 96 -47.23 -14.95 7.26
CA GLY A 96 -47.98 -13.77 7.65
C GLY A 96 -47.89 -13.56 9.16
N SER A 97 -47.19 -12.50 9.57
CA SER A 97 -47.42 -11.88 10.88
C SER A 97 -47.06 -10.40 10.78
N MET A 98 -48.10 -9.58 10.97
CA MET A 98 -48.01 -8.17 11.27
C MET A 98 -47.05 -7.94 12.45
N ASN A 99 -46.32 -6.82 12.40
CA ASN A 99 -45.55 -6.20 13.49
C ASN A 99 -44.02 -6.46 13.47
N CYS A 100 -43.33 -5.81 12.53
CA CYS A 100 -41.98 -5.30 12.79
C CYS A 100 -41.99 -3.79 12.52
N SER A 101 -41.99 -3.02 13.61
CA SER A 101 -42.01 -1.57 13.64
C SER A 101 -40.65 -0.96 13.31
N THR A 102 -40.56 -0.33 12.16
CA THR A 102 -39.94 0.98 11.89
C THR A 102 -39.02 1.60 12.96
N VAL A 103 -37.69 1.50 12.78
CA VAL A 103 -36.65 2.57 12.90
C VAL A 103 -35.40 1.94 12.23
N ALA A 104 -34.76 2.38 11.15
CA ALA A 104 -34.45 3.70 10.63
C ALA A 104 -34.36 3.64 9.09
N GLY A 105 -35.37 4.16 8.40
CA GLY A 105 -35.27 4.50 6.98
C GLY A 105 -34.54 5.82 6.83
N GLY A 106 -33.22 5.79 6.79
CA GLY A 106 -32.43 6.89 6.23
C GLY A 106 -32.66 6.92 4.72
N ALA A 107 -33.29 7.99 4.22
CA ALA A 107 -33.48 8.22 2.79
C ALA A 107 -32.12 8.22 2.07
N GLY A 108 -31.79 7.14 1.34
CA GLY A 108 -30.55 7.07 0.55
C GLY A 108 -30.01 5.68 0.21
N THR A 109 -30.53 4.60 0.79
CA THR A 109 -30.07 3.24 0.47
C THR A 109 -30.54 2.81 -0.92
N VAL A 110 -29.62 2.84 -1.88
CA VAL A 110 -29.83 2.32 -3.24
C VAL A 110 -30.05 0.79 -3.15
N PRO A 111 -31.13 0.25 -3.74
CA PRO A 111 -31.39 -1.18 -3.69
C PRO A 111 -30.22 -1.98 -4.29
N GLY A 112 -29.73 -2.96 -3.54
CA GLY A 112 -28.65 -3.87 -3.98
C GLY A 112 -27.22 -3.43 -3.69
N LEU A 113 -27.00 -2.39 -2.87
CA LEU A 113 -25.67 -2.06 -2.34
C LEU A 113 -25.48 -2.69 -0.95
N ARG A 114 -24.45 -3.51 -0.79
CA ARG A 114 -24.05 -4.04 0.53
C ARG A 114 -22.53 -4.10 0.65
N ILE A 115 -22.04 -3.91 1.87
CA ILE A 115 -20.62 -4.04 2.21
C ILE A 115 -20.45 -5.33 3.00
N GLU A 116 -19.74 -6.30 2.42
CA GLU A 116 -19.37 -7.56 3.07
C GLU A 116 -18.01 -7.37 3.77
N CYS A 117 -17.96 -7.70 5.06
CA CYS A 117 -16.74 -7.69 5.87
C CYS A 117 -16.36 -9.15 6.16
N GLU A 118 -15.42 -9.69 5.38
CA GLU A 118 -14.99 -11.09 5.48
C GLU A 118 -13.46 -11.14 5.55
N ASP A 119 -12.94 -12.14 6.25
CA ASP A 119 -11.51 -12.43 6.22
C ASP A 119 -11.19 -13.09 4.88
N ASP A 120 -10.32 -12.45 4.10
CA ASP A 120 -10.00 -12.86 2.73
C ASP A 120 -8.47 -12.81 2.54
N ALA A 121 -7.98 -13.43 1.47
CA ALA A 121 -6.57 -13.42 1.16
C ALA A 121 -6.11 -12.02 0.70
N GLN A 122 -5.01 -11.54 1.28
CA GLN A 122 -4.33 -10.29 0.90
C GLN A 122 -3.53 -10.47 -0.40
N LEU A 123 -4.19 -10.99 -1.43
CA LEU A 123 -3.63 -11.22 -2.75
C LEU A 123 -4.05 -10.11 -3.69
N VAL A 124 -3.07 -9.51 -4.38
CA VAL A 124 -3.31 -8.33 -5.21
C VAL A 124 -4.11 -8.71 -6.46
N LEU A 125 -5.26 -8.07 -6.65
CA LEU A 125 -6.12 -8.20 -7.83
C LEU A 125 -6.52 -9.66 -8.16
N TYR A 126 -6.54 -10.56 -7.17
CA TYR A 126 -6.65 -12.00 -7.45
C TYR A 126 -7.97 -12.37 -8.14
N LYS A 127 -9.04 -11.59 -7.91
CA LYS A 127 -10.34 -11.73 -8.58
C LYS A 127 -10.34 -11.27 -10.04
N HIS A 128 -9.30 -10.54 -10.47
CA HIS A 128 -9.20 -9.89 -11.78
C HIS A 128 -8.16 -10.50 -12.73
N TRP A 129 -7.30 -11.42 -12.27
CA TRP A 129 -6.34 -12.15 -13.11
C TRP A 129 -6.16 -13.59 -12.63
N THR A 130 -5.05 -14.24 -13.00
CA THR A 130 -4.80 -15.63 -12.63
C THR A 130 -4.31 -15.72 -11.19
N LEU A 131 -4.63 -16.81 -10.50
CA LEU A 131 -4.18 -17.03 -9.12
C LEU A 131 -2.65 -17.05 -9.04
N GLN A 132 -1.98 -17.71 -9.98
CA GLN A 132 -0.53 -17.75 -10.05
C GLN A 132 0.07 -16.35 -10.21
N ALA A 133 -0.51 -15.48 -11.05
CA ALA A 133 -0.05 -14.11 -11.20
C ALA A 133 -0.25 -13.31 -9.91
N SER A 134 -1.39 -13.46 -9.25
CA SER A 134 -1.64 -12.76 -7.99
C SER A 134 -0.65 -13.14 -6.89
N LEU A 135 -0.38 -14.44 -6.72
CA LEU A 135 0.62 -14.94 -5.77
C LEU A 135 2.03 -14.44 -6.11
N ARG A 136 2.34 -14.27 -7.39
CA ARG A 136 3.65 -13.77 -7.84
C ARG A 136 3.87 -12.29 -7.56
N HIS A 137 2.86 -11.45 -7.80
CA HIS A 137 2.99 -10.00 -7.74
C HIS A 137 2.62 -9.40 -6.37
N THR A 138 2.01 -10.19 -5.48
CA THR A 138 1.76 -9.76 -4.10
C THR A 138 3.08 -9.71 -3.33
N MET A 139 3.40 -8.53 -2.77
CA MET A 139 4.67 -8.28 -2.08
C MET A 139 4.95 -9.32 -0.98
N TYR A 140 3.95 -9.64 -0.16
CA TYR A 140 4.10 -10.56 0.97
C TYR A 140 4.50 -11.97 0.52
N THR A 141 3.72 -12.57 -0.38
CA THR A 141 3.98 -13.93 -0.89
C THR A 141 5.26 -13.98 -1.73
N ALA A 142 5.52 -12.96 -2.54
CA ALA A 142 6.73 -12.84 -3.33
C ALA A 142 7.99 -12.88 -2.45
N VAL A 143 7.99 -12.14 -1.34
CA VAL A 143 9.10 -12.07 -0.39
C VAL A 143 9.25 -13.36 0.40
N SER A 144 8.15 -13.91 0.93
CA SER A 144 8.17 -15.13 1.75
C SER A 144 8.63 -16.35 0.95
N LEU A 145 8.24 -16.44 -0.33
CA LEU A 145 8.59 -17.56 -1.21
C LEU A 145 9.84 -17.30 -2.07
N LYS A 146 10.38 -16.09 -2.06
CA LYS A 146 11.53 -15.65 -2.88
C LYS A 146 11.31 -15.90 -4.37
N LEU A 147 10.16 -15.43 -4.88
CA LEU A 147 9.67 -15.74 -6.23
C LEU A 147 10.52 -15.14 -7.37
N TRP A 148 11.46 -14.24 -7.07
CA TRP A 148 12.46 -13.79 -8.04
C TRP A 148 13.51 -14.87 -8.39
N THR A 149 13.54 -15.98 -7.65
CA THR A 149 14.47 -17.10 -7.89
C THR A 149 13.75 -18.29 -8.54
N VAL A 150 14.49 -19.08 -9.35
CA VAL A 150 13.97 -20.33 -9.93
C VAL A 150 13.50 -21.31 -8.85
N LYS A 151 14.23 -21.39 -7.72
CA LYS A 151 13.84 -22.22 -6.57
C LYS A 151 12.53 -21.74 -5.93
N GLY A 152 12.31 -20.44 -5.88
CA GLY A 152 11.07 -19.83 -5.41
C GLY A 152 9.88 -20.17 -6.30
N GLU A 153 10.06 -20.10 -7.63
CA GLU A 153 9.01 -20.51 -8.56
C GLU A 153 8.68 -22.00 -8.44
N GLN A 154 9.70 -22.88 -8.30
CA GLN A 154 9.47 -24.30 -8.02
C GLN A 154 8.75 -24.54 -6.68
N ARG A 155 9.01 -23.69 -5.67
CA ARG A 155 8.30 -23.74 -4.39
C ARG A 155 6.84 -23.32 -4.57
N LEU A 156 6.56 -22.26 -5.34
CA LEU A 156 5.19 -21.85 -5.66
C LEU A 156 4.40 -22.97 -6.35
N GLN A 157 5.00 -23.65 -7.34
CA GLN A 157 4.35 -24.78 -8.01
C GLN A 157 4.06 -25.94 -7.04
N ARG A 158 5.01 -26.24 -6.13
CA ARG A 158 4.80 -27.24 -5.08
C ARG A 158 3.67 -26.85 -4.13
N LEU A 159 3.59 -25.59 -3.72
CA LEU A 159 2.49 -25.08 -2.89
C LEU A 159 1.12 -25.24 -3.56
N LEU A 160 1.03 -24.90 -4.85
CA LEU A 160 -0.21 -25.08 -5.60
C LEU A 160 -0.61 -26.57 -5.68
N ALA A 161 0.37 -27.46 -5.81
CA ALA A 161 0.13 -28.91 -5.81
C ALA A 161 -0.30 -29.43 -4.42
N GLU A 162 0.35 -28.98 -3.34
CA GLU A 162 -0.01 -29.33 -1.95
C GLU A 162 -1.42 -28.84 -1.58
N MET A 163 -1.81 -27.66 -2.08
CA MET A 163 -3.17 -27.16 -1.93
C MET A 163 -4.21 -28.03 -2.66
N GLY A 164 -3.81 -28.82 -3.66
CA GLY A 164 -4.72 -29.55 -4.54
C GLY A 164 -5.30 -28.70 -5.67
N MET A 165 -4.71 -27.55 -5.98
CA MET A 165 -5.15 -26.68 -7.08
C MET A 165 -4.69 -27.26 -8.43
N PRO A 166 -5.60 -27.59 -9.37
CA PRO A 166 -5.22 -28.02 -10.71
C PRO A 166 -4.39 -26.94 -11.42
N LEU A 167 -3.30 -27.34 -12.07
CA LEU A 167 -2.38 -26.41 -12.75
C LEU A 167 -3.07 -25.61 -13.87
N LEU A 168 -4.07 -26.19 -14.52
CA LEU A 168 -4.87 -25.49 -15.53
C LEU A 168 -5.67 -24.35 -14.91
N GLN A 169 -6.32 -24.61 -13.77
CA GLN A 169 -7.15 -23.65 -13.05
C GLN A 169 -6.31 -22.51 -12.46
N SER A 170 -5.11 -22.81 -11.95
CA SER A 170 -4.22 -21.76 -11.40
C SER A 170 -3.72 -20.77 -12.45
N LYS A 171 -3.69 -21.19 -13.73
CA LYS A 171 -3.31 -20.37 -14.90
C LYS A 171 -4.50 -19.72 -15.60
N GLN A 172 -5.72 -20.11 -15.26
CA GLN A 172 -6.92 -19.49 -15.80
C GLN A 172 -7.28 -18.22 -15.01
N LEU A 173 -8.02 -17.30 -15.64
CA LEU A 173 -8.58 -16.15 -14.94
C LEU A 173 -9.51 -16.61 -13.82
N TYR A 174 -9.44 -15.98 -12.66
CA TYR A 174 -10.32 -16.31 -11.53
C TYR A 174 -11.81 -16.28 -11.92
N SER A 175 -12.23 -15.30 -12.71
CA SER A 175 -13.62 -15.20 -13.19
C SER A 175 -14.08 -16.39 -14.05
N SER A 176 -13.15 -17.08 -14.70
CA SER A 176 -13.41 -18.25 -15.55
C SER A 176 -13.13 -19.59 -14.86
N MET A 177 -12.64 -19.56 -13.61
CA MET A 177 -12.40 -20.75 -12.79
C MET A 177 -13.73 -21.41 -12.38
N ASP A 178 -13.69 -22.74 -12.24
CA ASP A 178 -14.85 -23.54 -11.81
C ASP A 178 -15.42 -23.03 -10.49
N LEU A 179 -16.76 -23.02 -10.37
CA LEU A 179 -17.45 -22.49 -9.20
C LEU A 179 -17.14 -23.26 -7.91
N SER A 180 -16.93 -24.57 -7.99
CA SER A 180 -16.54 -25.41 -6.84
C SER A 180 -15.19 -24.93 -6.27
N ILE A 181 -14.18 -24.85 -7.14
CA ILE A 181 -12.83 -24.43 -6.77
C ILE A 181 -12.83 -23.00 -6.21
N ARG A 182 -13.60 -22.09 -6.82
CA ARG A 182 -13.71 -20.70 -6.31
C ARG A 182 -14.30 -20.62 -4.91
N LYS A 183 -15.26 -21.48 -4.57
CA LYS A 183 -15.85 -21.54 -3.23
C LYS A 183 -14.89 -22.17 -2.21
N GLU A 184 -14.08 -23.13 -2.64
CA GLU A 184 -13.10 -23.82 -1.77
C GLU A 184 -11.80 -23.02 -1.60
N LEU A 185 -11.46 -22.14 -2.53
CA LEU A 185 -10.19 -21.40 -2.58
C LEU A 185 -9.84 -20.66 -1.27
N PRO A 186 -10.75 -19.90 -0.62
CA PRO A 186 -10.44 -19.24 0.66
C PRO A 186 -10.02 -20.24 1.75
N GLY A 187 -10.68 -21.40 1.81
CA GLY A 187 -10.33 -22.49 2.72
C GLY A 187 -8.97 -23.12 2.38
N MET A 188 -8.69 -23.32 1.10
CA MET A 188 -7.38 -23.83 0.64
C MET A 188 -6.25 -22.86 0.98
N LEU A 189 -6.45 -21.56 0.77
CA LEU A 189 -5.47 -20.52 1.09
C LEU A 189 -5.23 -20.41 2.61
N SER A 190 -6.27 -20.59 3.42
CA SER A 190 -6.15 -20.59 4.89
C SER A 190 -5.34 -21.77 5.41
N LYS A 191 -5.52 -22.97 4.82
CA LYS A 191 -4.69 -24.15 5.13
C LYS A 191 -3.24 -23.91 4.75
N MET A 192 -2.99 -23.44 3.52
CA MET A 192 -1.65 -23.10 3.05
C MET A 192 -0.97 -22.03 3.90
N ALA A 193 -1.74 -21.05 4.39
CA ALA A 193 -1.23 -20.04 5.31
C ALA A 193 -0.71 -20.66 6.61
N THR A 194 -1.45 -21.62 7.17
CA THR A 194 -1.08 -22.32 8.40
C THR A 194 0.14 -23.21 8.19
N ASP A 195 0.15 -24.01 7.12
CA ASP A 195 1.20 -25.01 6.86
C ASP A 195 2.57 -24.36 6.57
N HIS A 196 2.57 -23.20 5.91
CA HIS A 196 3.79 -22.50 5.48
C HIS A 196 4.13 -21.26 6.31
N GLN A 197 3.47 -21.06 7.45
CA GLN A 197 3.69 -19.92 8.36
C GLN A 197 3.53 -18.58 7.65
N LEU A 198 2.48 -18.46 6.82
CA LEU A 198 2.09 -17.24 6.12
C LEU A 198 0.91 -16.57 6.83
N ASP A 199 1.07 -16.29 8.13
CA ASP A 199 -0.02 -15.82 9.00
C ASP A 199 -0.65 -14.50 8.53
N ALA A 200 0.12 -13.65 7.85
CA ALA A 200 -0.38 -12.38 7.32
C ALA A 200 -1.04 -12.49 5.94
N LEU A 201 -1.22 -13.71 5.40
CA LEU A 201 -1.89 -13.93 4.13
C LEU A 201 -3.39 -13.68 4.24
N ILE A 202 -4.02 -14.08 5.35
CA ILE A 202 -5.45 -13.91 5.59
C ILE A 202 -5.62 -12.68 6.48
N MET A 203 -6.29 -11.66 5.95
CA MET A 203 -6.54 -10.41 6.65
C MET A 203 -7.99 -9.97 6.44
N PRO A 204 -8.56 -9.18 7.36
CA PRO A 204 -9.89 -8.62 7.16
C PRO A 204 -9.93 -7.80 5.88
N SER A 205 -10.88 -8.13 5.01
CA SER A 205 -11.11 -7.47 3.73
C SER A 205 -12.54 -6.97 3.63
N PHE A 206 -12.74 -6.05 2.70
CA PHE A 206 -14.03 -5.43 2.45
C PHE A 206 -14.39 -5.62 0.99
N THR A 207 -15.56 -6.18 0.73
CA THR A 207 -16.09 -6.36 -0.61
C THR A 207 -17.35 -5.52 -0.77
N LEU A 208 -17.34 -4.64 -1.77
CA LEU A 208 -18.55 -3.96 -2.20
C LEU A 208 -19.31 -4.86 -3.15
N VAL A 209 -20.54 -5.18 -2.79
CA VAL A 209 -21.47 -5.90 -3.65
C VAL A 209 -22.47 -4.90 -4.18
N HIS A 210 -22.53 -4.82 -5.50
CA HIS A 210 -23.47 -3.99 -6.22
C HIS A 210 -24.27 -4.86 -7.19
N GLY A 211 -25.58 -4.97 -6.91
CA GLY A 211 -26.49 -5.81 -7.67
C GLY A 211 -26.08 -7.29 -7.67
N TYR A 212 -26.39 -8.00 -8.76
CA TYR A 212 -26.23 -9.46 -8.85
C TYR A 212 -24.84 -9.94 -9.32
N ARG A 213 -24.01 -9.06 -9.90
CA ARG A 213 -22.80 -9.49 -10.64
C ARG A 213 -21.49 -8.84 -10.22
N THR A 214 -21.52 -7.62 -9.72
CA THR A 214 -20.28 -6.89 -9.43
C THR A 214 -19.93 -6.98 -7.95
N LYS A 215 -18.92 -7.81 -7.65
CA LYS A 215 -18.21 -7.85 -6.37
C LYS A 215 -16.80 -7.30 -6.61
N VAL A 216 -16.42 -6.25 -5.88
CA VAL A 216 -15.08 -5.65 -6.00
C VAL A 216 -14.51 -5.43 -4.60
N GLN A 217 -13.23 -5.76 -4.40
CA GLN A 217 -12.59 -5.57 -3.10
C GLN A 217 -12.09 -4.14 -2.94
N ALA A 218 -12.03 -3.66 -1.71
CA ALA A 218 -11.49 -2.34 -1.40
C ALA A 218 -10.03 -2.19 -1.87
N ALA A 219 -9.23 -3.25 -1.72
CA ALA A 219 -7.86 -3.28 -2.20
C ALA A 219 -7.77 -3.08 -3.73
N ASP A 220 -8.70 -3.64 -4.51
CA ASP A 220 -8.72 -3.49 -5.96
C ASP A 220 -8.95 -2.03 -6.38
N TYR A 221 -9.83 -1.31 -5.67
CA TYR A 221 -10.03 0.13 -5.87
C TYR A 221 -8.76 0.91 -5.58
N VAL A 222 -8.08 0.63 -4.45
CA VAL A 222 -6.84 1.33 -4.09
C VAL A 222 -5.78 1.15 -5.19
N TYR A 223 -5.54 -0.09 -5.63
CA TYR A 223 -4.57 -0.35 -6.70
C TYR A 223 -4.96 0.32 -8.02
N ALA A 224 -6.24 0.29 -8.38
CA ALA A 224 -6.73 0.95 -9.59
C ALA A 224 -6.56 2.47 -9.52
N MET A 225 -6.90 3.09 -8.39
CA MET A 225 -6.78 4.54 -8.16
C MET A 225 -5.32 4.98 -8.17
N LEU A 226 -4.43 4.25 -7.49
CA LEU A 226 -2.99 4.54 -7.50
C LEU A 226 -2.42 4.46 -8.91
N ALA A 227 -2.84 3.46 -9.70
CA ALA A 227 -2.40 3.32 -11.08
C ALA A 227 -2.91 4.44 -12.01
N LEU A 228 -4.16 4.88 -11.85
CA LEU A 228 -4.71 6.03 -12.59
C LEU A 228 -3.99 7.33 -12.21
N LEU A 229 -3.70 7.53 -10.92
CA LEU A 229 -3.01 8.72 -10.43
C LEU A 229 -1.55 8.79 -10.92
N GLU A 230 -0.85 7.66 -10.96
CA GLU A 230 0.57 7.57 -11.31
C GLU A 230 0.83 7.04 -12.72
N THR A 231 -0.12 7.26 -13.63
CA THR A 231 0.03 6.87 -15.03
C THR A 231 1.23 7.59 -15.67
N PRO A 232 2.17 6.86 -16.31
CA PRO A 232 3.38 7.44 -16.92
C PRO A 232 3.12 8.01 -18.32
N MET A 233 1.87 7.99 -18.81
CA MET A 233 1.49 8.53 -20.11
C MET A 233 1.69 10.05 -20.10
N GLN A 234 2.51 10.53 -21.03
CA GLN A 234 2.90 11.94 -21.14
C GLN A 234 1.73 12.86 -21.56
N ASP A 235 0.62 12.28 -22.03
CA ASP A 235 -0.47 13.03 -22.64
C ASP A 235 -1.46 13.63 -21.61
N LYS A 236 -1.46 13.14 -20.36
CA LYS A 236 -2.39 13.61 -19.31
C LYS A 236 -1.69 14.51 -18.30
N LYS A 237 -2.33 15.63 -17.95
CA LYS A 237 -1.85 16.49 -16.86
C LYS A 237 -2.09 15.80 -15.51
N PRO A 238 -1.27 16.06 -14.47
CA PRO A 238 -1.50 15.50 -13.14
C PRO A 238 -2.89 15.83 -12.55
N SER A 239 -3.46 17.00 -12.90
CA SER A 239 -4.82 17.38 -12.53
C SER A 239 -5.87 16.43 -13.08
N ASP A 240 -5.69 15.98 -14.32
CA ASP A 240 -6.64 15.13 -15.02
C ASP A 240 -6.56 13.71 -14.47
N CYS A 241 -5.35 13.22 -14.18
CA CYS A 241 -5.15 11.94 -13.49
C CYS A 241 -5.79 11.94 -12.08
N PHE A 242 -5.72 13.07 -11.36
CA PHE A 242 -6.41 13.22 -10.07
C PHE A 242 -7.93 13.14 -10.22
N LEU A 243 -8.49 13.83 -11.22
CA LEU A 243 -9.92 13.77 -11.52
C LEU A 243 -10.36 12.36 -11.95
N ASP A 244 -9.60 11.69 -12.81
CA ASP A 244 -9.84 10.30 -13.23
C ASP A 244 -9.87 9.35 -12.02
N ALA A 245 -8.90 9.48 -11.11
CA ALA A 245 -8.85 8.70 -9.88
C ALA A 245 -10.03 8.99 -8.94
N ALA A 246 -10.46 10.26 -8.82
CA ALA A 246 -11.64 10.63 -8.05
C ALA A 246 -12.94 10.10 -8.69
N TYR A 247 -13.07 10.18 -10.01
CA TYR A 247 -14.22 9.67 -10.75
C TYR A 247 -14.31 8.14 -10.76
N CYS A 248 -13.20 7.43 -10.57
CA CYS A 248 -13.15 5.98 -10.40
C CYS A 248 -13.93 5.49 -9.16
N LEU A 249 -14.04 6.32 -8.11
CA LEU A 249 -14.84 6.02 -6.92
C LEU A 249 -16.35 6.05 -7.19
N SER A 250 -16.79 6.79 -8.21
CA SER A 250 -18.19 6.84 -8.59
C SER A 250 -18.62 5.53 -9.23
N ARG A 251 -19.72 4.97 -8.70
CA ARG A 251 -20.33 3.71 -9.18
C ARG A 251 -20.73 3.74 -10.66
N GLN A 252 -20.93 4.94 -11.21
CA GLN A 252 -21.33 5.13 -12.60
C GLN A 252 -20.18 4.81 -13.57
N ASN A 253 -18.93 4.97 -13.14
CA ASN A 253 -17.75 4.92 -14.01
C ASN A 253 -17.01 3.59 -13.92
N LYS A 254 -17.70 2.47 -14.20
CA LYS A 254 -17.10 1.12 -14.18
C LYS A 254 -15.97 0.94 -15.20
N ASN A 255 -16.02 1.68 -16.32
CA ASN A 255 -15.00 1.64 -17.35
C ASN A 255 -13.65 2.16 -16.83
N LEU A 256 -13.65 3.29 -16.12
CA LEU A 256 -12.44 3.85 -15.50
C LEU A 256 -11.84 2.91 -14.47
N LEU A 257 -12.67 2.25 -13.66
CA LEU A 257 -12.20 1.23 -12.73
C LEU A 257 -11.53 0.07 -13.46
N SER A 258 -12.14 -0.42 -14.55
CA SER A 258 -11.56 -1.52 -15.34
C SER A 258 -10.23 -1.14 -16.01
N GLU A 259 -10.12 0.10 -16.50
CA GLU A 259 -8.89 0.68 -17.04
C GLU A 259 -7.81 0.78 -15.95
N GLY A 260 -8.17 1.32 -14.79
CA GLY A 260 -7.29 1.43 -13.64
C GLY A 260 -6.77 0.06 -13.16
N ILE A 261 -7.63 -0.95 -13.11
CA ILE A 261 -7.22 -2.34 -12.79
C ILE A 261 -6.23 -2.86 -13.83
N GLN A 262 -6.45 -2.59 -15.12
CA GLN A 262 -5.54 -3.04 -16.16
C GLN A 262 -4.19 -2.33 -16.10
N SER A 263 -4.18 -1.04 -15.81
CA SER A 263 -2.97 -0.25 -15.57
C SER A 263 -2.23 -0.73 -14.31
N ALA A 264 -2.95 -1.05 -13.24
CA ALA A 264 -2.39 -1.61 -12.01
C ALA A 264 -1.69 -2.96 -12.26
N LYS A 265 -2.29 -3.86 -13.05
CA LYS A 265 -1.64 -5.13 -13.43
C LYS A 265 -0.31 -4.92 -14.17
N LYS A 266 -0.29 -3.96 -15.12
CA LYS A 266 0.94 -3.61 -15.86
C LYS A 266 2.00 -3.05 -14.91
N PHE A 267 1.62 -2.12 -14.03
CA PHE A 267 2.50 -1.53 -13.04
C PHE A 267 3.09 -2.61 -12.10
N LEU A 268 2.26 -3.46 -11.50
CA LEU A 268 2.72 -4.52 -10.58
C LEU A 268 3.63 -5.54 -11.27
N SER A 269 3.36 -5.86 -12.53
CA SER A 269 4.22 -6.74 -13.34
C SER A 269 5.57 -6.09 -13.62
N SER A 270 5.59 -4.78 -13.89
CA SER A 270 6.81 -4.01 -14.08
C SER A 270 7.61 -3.89 -12.78
N LEU A 271 6.93 -3.56 -11.68
CA LEU A 271 7.47 -3.49 -10.31
C LEU A 271 8.23 -4.77 -9.95
N PHE A 272 7.60 -5.93 -10.14
CA PHE A 272 8.24 -7.22 -9.85
C PHE A 272 9.49 -7.46 -10.71
N LYS A 273 9.44 -7.15 -12.01
CA LYS A 273 10.60 -7.30 -12.91
C LYS A 273 11.75 -6.38 -12.52
N THR A 274 11.45 -5.13 -12.14
CA THR A 274 12.46 -4.17 -11.68
C THR A 274 13.11 -4.65 -10.38
N VAL A 275 12.32 -5.13 -9.41
CA VAL A 275 12.86 -5.73 -8.16
C VAL A 275 13.76 -6.92 -8.46
N GLN A 276 13.34 -7.82 -9.34
CA GLN A 276 14.15 -8.96 -9.76
C GLN A 276 15.49 -8.49 -10.36
N SER A 277 15.46 -7.53 -11.29
CA SER A 277 16.68 -6.97 -11.89
C SER A 277 17.62 -6.33 -10.87
N ILE A 278 17.07 -5.57 -9.90
CA ILE A 278 17.87 -4.90 -8.86
C ILE A 278 18.59 -5.94 -7.97
N LEU A 279 17.90 -7.02 -7.62
CA LEU A 279 18.46 -8.08 -6.79
C LEU A 279 19.50 -8.91 -7.55
N ASP A 280 19.20 -9.28 -8.80
CA ASP A 280 20.10 -10.09 -9.65
C ASP A 280 21.39 -9.33 -9.97
N MET A 281 21.28 -8.02 -10.23
CA MET A 281 22.43 -7.13 -10.47
C MET A 281 23.11 -6.66 -9.18
N LYS A 282 22.62 -7.04 -8.00
CA LYS A 282 23.13 -6.62 -6.68
C LYS A 282 23.28 -5.10 -6.54
N GLN A 283 22.29 -4.33 -7.01
CA GLN A 283 22.32 -2.87 -7.00
C GLN A 283 21.98 -2.23 -5.64
N VAL A 284 21.65 -3.05 -4.63
CA VAL A 284 21.39 -2.58 -3.26
C VAL A 284 22.72 -2.49 -2.52
N ASN A 285 23.15 -1.26 -2.27
CA ASN A 285 24.42 -0.98 -1.60
C ASN A 285 24.18 -0.74 -0.11
N ASN A 286 25.14 -1.20 0.71
CA ASN A 286 25.11 -1.00 2.15
C ASN A 286 26.12 0.09 2.52
N ALA A 287 25.62 1.25 2.93
CA ALA A 287 26.45 2.37 3.36
C ALA A 287 26.97 2.22 4.79
N GLY A 288 26.48 1.25 5.57
CA GLY A 288 26.74 1.14 7.01
C GLY A 288 25.45 1.35 7.80
N PRO A 289 25.07 2.61 8.13
CA PRO A 289 23.85 2.92 8.89
C PRO A 289 22.55 2.68 8.10
N PHE A 290 22.58 2.83 6.77
CA PHE A 290 21.42 2.61 5.89
C PHE A 290 21.81 1.88 4.61
N LEU A 291 20.80 1.35 3.90
CA LEU A 291 20.91 0.80 2.56
C LEU A 291 20.55 1.88 1.55
N TYR A 292 21.11 1.83 0.34
CA TYR A 292 20.65 2.71 -0.73
C TYR A 292 20.60 2.01 -2.09
N MET A 293 19.73 2.54 -2.97
CA MET A 293 19.57 2.06 -4.34
C MET A 293 19.27 3.23 -5.30
N PHE A 294 19.74 3.09 -6.54
CA PHE A 294 19.49 4.07 -7.60
C PHE A 294 18.82 3.41 -8.80
N VAL A 295 17.64 3.90 -9.14
CA VAL A 295 16.98 3.58 -10.40
C VAL A 295 17.61 4.46 -11.48
N GLN A 296 18.09 3.83 -12.56
CA GLN A 296 18.69 4.52 -13.70
C GLN A 296 17.67 4.68 -14.82
N GLU A 297 17.88 5.65 -15.72
CA GLU A 297 17.02 5.89 -16.89
C GLU A 297 17.00 4.73 -17.88
N GLY A 298 18.03 3.86 -17.86
CA GLY A 298 18.06 2.64 -18.67
C GLY A 298 17.19 1.50 -18.12
N THR A 299 16.59 1.65 -16.94
CA THR A 299 15.73 0.60 -16.37
C THR A 299 14.39 0.54 -17.09
N VAL A 300 13.88 -0.69 -17.25
CA VAL A 300 12.58 -0.92 -17.89
C VAL A 300 11.48 -0.17 -17.12
N ASP A 301 10.67 0.58 -17.87
CA ASP A 301 9.57 1.40 -17.37
C ASP A 301 9.94 2.37 -16.23
N TYR A 302 11.15 2.93 -16.25
CA TYR A 302 11.61 3.84 -15.19
C TYR A 302 10.66 5.02 -14.91
N LYS A 303 9.87 5.43 -15.92
CA LYS A 303 8.88 6.53 -15.84
C LYS A 303 7.84 6.32 -14.75
N TYR A 304 7.49 5.08 -14.38
CA TYR A 304 6.61 4.84 -13.24
C TYR A 304 7.25 5.37 -11.94
N TYR A 305 8.55 5.18 -11.77
CA TYR A 305 9.28 5.53 -10.54
C TYR A 305 9.67 7.00 -10.44
N SER A 306 9.35 7.82 -11.45
CA SER A 306 9.41 9.27 -11.35
C SER A 306 8.34 9.84 -10.41
N LYS A 307 7.35 9.02 -10.01
CA LYS A 307 6.30 9.37 -9.05
C LYS A 307 6.59 8.79 -7.65
N PRO A 308 6.19 9.48 -6.58
CA PRO A 308 6.56 9.12 -5.21
C PRO A 308 5.96 7.80 -4.72
N HIS A 309 4.71 7.46 -5.01
CA HIS A 309 4.11 6.24 -4.45
C HIS A 309 4.69 5.00 -5.14
N ALA A 310 4.88 5.03 -6.46
CA ALA A 310 5.54 3.98 -7.22
C ALA A 310 6.97 3.73 -6.74
N LEU A 311 7.77 4.79 -6.52
CA LEU A 311 9.13 4.66 -5.99
C LEU A 311 9.11 4.15 -4.54
N SER A 312 8.15 4.60 -3.72
CA SER A 312 7.99 4.11 -2.35
C SER A 312 7.66 2.61 -2.33
N LEU A 313 6.70 2.16 -3.14
CA LEU A 313 6.36 0.75 -3.30
C LEU A 313 7.55 -0.09 -3.79
N LEU A 314 8.31 0.40 -4.77
CA LEU A 314 9.52 -0.25 -5.26
C LEU A 314 10.56 -0.42 -4.16
N ALA A 315 10.82 0.64 -3.41
CA ALA A 315 11.83 0.63 -2.36
C ALA A 315 11.38 -0.24 -1.17
N MET A 316 10.11 -0.23 -0.77
CA MET A 316 9.58 -1.14 0.24
C MET A 316 9.71 -2.61 -0.18
N PHE A 317 9.34 -2.93 -1.42
CA PHE A 317 9.45 -4.29 -1.94
C PHE A 317 10.92 -4.72 -1.98
N THR A 318 11.79 -3.88 -2.55
CA THR A 318 13.23 -4.16 -2.64
C THR A 318 13.86 -4.37 -1.27
N LEU A 319 13.53 -3.54 -0.28
CA LEU A 319 14.02 -3.69 1.09
C LEU A 319 13.61 -5.04 1.70
N LYS A 320 12.31 -5.38 1.65
CA LYS A 320 11.80 -6.65 2.18
C LYS A 320 12.42 -7.85 1.46
N ALA A 321 12.56 -7.79 0.14
CA ALA A 321 13.16 -8.85 -0.67
C ALA A 321 14.67 -9.02 -0.42
N TYR A 322 15.41 -7.92 -0.25
CA TYR A 322 16.83 -7.92 0.07
C TYR A 322 17.11 -8.53 1.45
N VAL A 323 16.31 -8.14 2.46
CA VAL A 323 16.39 -8.71 3.81
C VAL A 323 16.08 -10.21 3.80
N ALA A 324 15.04 -10.64 3.07
CA ALA A 324 14.70 -12.05 2.93
C ALA A 324 15.80 -12.87 2.23
N SER A 325 16.51 -12.27 1.27
CA SER A 325 17.60 -12.92 0.53
C SER A 325 18.89 -13.06 1.36
N SER A 326 19.13 -12.17 2.32
CA SER A 326 20.38 -12.07 3.09
C SER A 326 20.42 -13.04 4.29
N ILE A 327 20.65 -14.33 4.05
CA ILE A 327 20.56 -15.39 5.09
C ILE A 327 21.50 -15.16 6.29
N GLY A 328 22.74 -14.69 6.08
CA GLY A 328 23.74 -14.48 7.15
C GLY A 328 23.75 -13.09 7.81
N SER A 329 23.07 -12.10 7.22
CA SER A 329 23.03 -10.70 7.71
C SER A 329 21.59 -10.21 7.93
N ARG A 330 20.63 -11.15 8.04
CA ARG A 330 19.19 -10.84 8.10
C ARG A 330 18.86 -9.93 9.28
N THR A 331 19.35 -10.25 10.48
CA THR A 331 19.13 -9.47 11.70
C THR A 331 19.70 -8.07 11.60
N ARG A 332 20.93 -7.94 11.07
CA ARG A 332 21.60 -6.65 10.87
C ARG A 332 20.91 -5.79 9.80
N ASN A 333 20.37 -6.39 8.75
CA ASN A 333 19.71 -5.66 7.66
C ASN A 333 18.25 -5.34 7.99
N LEU A 334 17.63 -6.05 8.93
CA LEU A 334 16.23 -5.81 9.35
C LEU A 334 16.05 -4.43 9.98
N SER A 335 17.06 -3.95 10.71
CA SER A 335 17.08 -2.65 11.39
C SER A 335 17.59 -1.51 10.51
N LYS A 336 17.96 -1.78 9.25
CA LYS A 336 18.49 -0.76 8.35
C LYS A 336 17.39 -0.15 7.49
N PRO A 337 17.25 1.18 7.47
CA PRO A 337 16.38 1.84 6.53
C PRO A 337 16.97 1.83 5.11
N LEU A 338 16.14 2.16 4.11
CA LEU A 338 16.53 2.23 2.69
C LEU A 338 16.31 3.63 2.13
N VAL A 339 17.31 4.16 1.43
CA VAL A 339 17.21 5.37 0.60
C VAL A 339 17.16 4.98 -0.86
N ALA A 340 16.07 5.32 -1.55
CA ALA A 340 15.93 5.07 -2.98
C ALA A 340 15.94 6.38 -3.76
N SER A 341 16.57 6.39 -4.93
CA SER A 341 16.51 7.53 -5.85
C SER A 341 16.11 7.10 -7.25
N ALA A 342 15.29 7.90 -7.92
CA ALA A 342 14.91 7.72 -9.31
C ALA A 342 14.94 9.05 -10.08
N PRO A 343 15.16 9.04 -11.40
CA PRO A 343 15.10 10.25 -12.21
C PRO A 343 13.68 10.83 -12.21
N LEU A 344 13.56 12.13 -11.93
CA LEU A 344 12.29 12.86 -11.94
C LEU A 344 12.08 13.52 -13.30
N ASP A 345 13.07 14.32 -13.72
CA ASP A 345 13.09 14.98 -15.02
C ASP A 345 14.48 14.85 -15.62
N ALA A 346 14.53 14.31 -16.84
CA ALA A 346 15.76 14.15 -17.59
C ALA A 346 16.33 15.52 -18.01
N LEU A 347 15.47 16.49 -18.34
CA LEU A 347 15.90 17.81 -18.84
C LEU A 347 16.45 18.68 -17.71
N ALA A 348 15.75 18.73 -16.58
CA ALA A 348 16.20 19.50 -15.42
C ALA A 348 17.28 18.78 -14.58
N GLU A 349 17.73 17.60 -15.00
CA GLU A 349 18.69 16.76 -14.26
C GLU A 349 18.33 16.55 -12.79
N THR A 350 17.04 16.43 -12.49
CA THR A 350 16.55 16.24 -11.12
C THR A 350 16.20 14.78 -10.87
N CYS A 351 16.42 14.35 -9.63
CA CYS A 351 16.07 13.04 -9.11
C CYS A 351 15.13 13.19 -7.92
N LEU A 352 14.19 12.27 -7.82
CA LEU A 352 13.43 12.02 -6.61
C LEU A 352 14.29 11.17 -5.67
N MET A 353 14.25 11.47 -4.37
CA MET A 353 14.84 10.65 -3.31
C MET A 353 13.80 10.39 -2.23
N ILE A 354 13.72 9.14 -1.79
CA ILE A 354 12.79 8.69 -0.75
C ILE A 354 13.55 7.90 0.30
N GLY A 355 13.29 8.21 1.57
CA GLY A 355 13.77 7.45 2.72
C GLY A 355 12.67 6.59 3.34
N ILE A 356 12.88 5.28 3.38
CA ILE A 356 11.92 4.29 3.92
C ILE A 356 12.45 3.70 5.23
N PRO A 357 11.60 3.61 6.27
CA PRO A 357 11.98 3.04 7.56
C PRO A 357 12.38 1.56 7.46
N PRO A 358 13.12 1.04 8.46
CA PRO A 358 13.50 -0.37 8.51
C PRO A 358 12.29 -1.30 8.68
N VAL A 359 12.44 -2.56 8.26
CA VAL A 359 11.36 -3.57 8.32
C VAL A 359 11.07 -4.00 9.76
N SER A 360 12.04 -3.86 10.68
CA SER A 360 11.84 -4.20 12.10
C SER A 360 10.88 -3.29 12.85
N GLU A 361 10.63 -2.08 12.35
CA GLU A 361 9.80 -1.11 13.05
C GLU A 361 8.32 -1.47 12.97
N VAL A 362 7.71 -1.75 14.13
CA VAL A 362 6.28 -2.03 14.25
C VAL A 362 5.44 -0.81 13.87
N ILE A 363 5.92 0.39 14.21
CA ILE A 363 5.31 1.66 13.81
C ILE A 363 6.26 2.27 12.77
N PRO A 364 5.84 2.41 11.51
CA PRO A 364 6.71 2.91 10.44
C PRO A 364 6.94 4.41 10.66
N ARG A 365 8.03 4.78 11.36
CA ARG A 365 8.37 6.18 11.61
C ARG A 365 9.57 6.55 10.75
N SER A 366 9.43 7.59 9.95
CA SER A 366 10.54 8.05 9.12
C SER A 366 11.36 9.10 9.86
N PHE A 367 12.64 8.79 10.12
CA PHE A 367 13.61 9.79 10.61
C PHE A 367 14.16 10.67 9.47
N PHE A 368 13.94 10.26 8.22
CA PHE A 368 14.59 10.86 7.05
C PHE A 368 14.18 12.31 6.79
N GLY A 369 13.03 12.75 7.28
CA GLY A 369 12.62 14.15 7.14
C GLY A 369 13.66 15.12 7.67
N LYS A 370 13.95 15.04 8.97
CA LYS A 370 14.92 15.92 9.60
C LYS A 370 16.36 15.63 9.16
N ALA A 371 16.67 14.37 8.86
CA ALA A 371 17.99 13.99 8.40
C ALA A 371 18.33 14.55 7.01
N PHE A 372 17.36 14.57 6.09
CA PHE A 372 17.55 15.18 4.78
C PHE A 372 17.70 16.69 4.86
N GLU A 373 16.97 17.35 5.76
CA GLU A 373 17.14 18.78 6.04
C GLU A 373 18.56 19.08 6.55
N GLN A 374 19.04 18.34 7.56
CA GLN A 374 20.38 18.52 8.11
C GLN A 374 21.49 18.19 7.10
N ALA A 375 21.28 17.17 6.25
CA ALA A 375 22.22 16.83 5.19
C ALA A 375 22.27 17.91 4.10
N ALA A 376 21.12 18.52 3.76
CA ALA A 376 21.05 19.63 2.81
C ALA A 376 21.79 20.86 3.35
N ASP A 377 21.57 21.23 4.61
CA ASP A 377 22.23 22.37 5.27
C ASP A 377 23.75 22.20 5.33
N LYS A 378 24.23 20.99 5.67
CA LYS A 378 25.67 20.70 5.74
C LYS A 378 26.38 20.76 4.38
N THR A 379 25.68 20.44 3.29
CA THR A 379 26.28 20.28 1.96
C THR A 379 25.99 21.43 1.00
N GLY A 380 25.11 22.36 1.38
CA GLY A 380 24.57 23.38 0.47
C GLY A 380 24.00 22.76 -0.80
N SER A 381 23.42 21.55 -0.71
CA SER A 381 22.89 20.83 -1.87
C SER A 381 21.62 21.48 -2.39
N ARG A 382 21.41 21.44 -3.71
CA ARG A 382 20.17 21.93 -4.33
C ARG A 382 19.08 20.88 -4.13
N VAL A 383 18.45 20.94 -2.96
CA VAL A 383 17.35 20.05 -2.53
C VAL A 383 16.08 20.88 -2.42
N ARG A 384 14.95 20.35 -2.91
CA ARG A 384 13.63 20.94 -2.70
C ARG A 384 12.72 20.00 -1.91
N PHE A 385 12.04 20.56 -0.93
CA PHE A 385 11.08 19.90 -0.05
C PHE A 385 9.66 20.25 -0.50
N ASP A 386 9.29 19.83 -1.72
CA ASP A 386 8.01 20.19 -2.35
C ASP A 386 6.85 19.25 -1.96
N TYR A 387 7.16 18.10 -1.35
CA TYR A 387 6.18 17.08 -0.98
C TYR A 387 5.69 17.27 0.46
N PHE A 388 4.43 16.90 0.72
CA PHE A 388 3.87 16.88 2.07
C PHE A 388 4.60 15.89 3.00
N ASP A 389 5.09 14.79 2.43
CA ASP A 389 5.87 13.80 3.15
C ASP A 389 7.33 14.26 3.23
N SER A 390 7.79 14.58 4.44
CA SER A 390 9.15 15.05 4.69
C SER A 390 10.25 14.05 4.25
N SER A 391 9.91 12.77 4.15
CA SER A 391 10.82 11.71 3.71
C SER A 391 11.04 11.66 2.20
N ILE A 392 10.43 12.58 1.44
CA ILE A 392 10.50 12.66 -0.02
C ILE A 392 11.08 14.02 -0.40
N VAL A 393 12.17 14.00 -1.15
CA VAL A 393 12.86 15.23 -1.60
C VAL A 393 13.24 15.15 -3.06
N SER A 394 13.29 16.29 -3.74
CA SER A 394 13.90 16.37 -5.06
C SER A 394 15.32 16.93 -4.95
N ILE A 395 16.27 16.32 -5.65
CA ILE A 395 17.69 16.68 -5.63
C ILE A 395 18.24 16.77 -7.04
N HIS A 396 19.21 17.65 -7.27
CA HIS A 396 19.96 17.64 -8.52
C HIS A 396 20.88 16.41 -8.63
N LYS A 397 20.95 15.77 -9.80
CA LYS A 397 21.75 14.55 -10.05
C LYS A 397 23.21 14.66 -9.59
N ALA A 398 23.87 15.78 -9.93
CA ALA A 398 25.24 16.09 -9.53
C ALA A 398 25.47 16.12 -8.00
N ASP A 399 24.46 16.53 -7.23
CA ASP A 399 24.57 16.70 -5.78
C ASP A 399 24.25 15.40 -5.01
N ARG A 400 23.79 14.35 -5.70
CA ARG A 400 23.31 13.10 -5.09
C ARG A 400 24.36 12.37 -4.25
N HIS A 401 25.59 12.25 -4.76
CA HIS A 401 26.65 11.52 -4.05
C HIS A 401 27.10 12.26 -2.78
N LYS A 402 27.41 13.56 -2.88
CA LYS A 402 27.77 14.39 -1.72
C LYS A 402 26.69 14.38 -0.63
N PHE A 403 25.42 14.35 -1.04
CA PHE A 403 24.30 14.32 -0.11
C PHE A 403 24.23 13.01 0.68
N ILE A 404 24.49 11.88 0.01
CA ILE A 404 24.52 10.56 0.65
C ILE A 404 25.71 10.44 1.60
N ASP A 405 26.87 10.99 1.25
CA ASP A 405 28.05 11.00 2.12
C ASP A 405 27.83 11.83 3.39
N ALA A 406 27.13 12.97 3.25
CA ALA A 406 26.74 13.79 4.39
C ALA A 406 25.68 13.11 5.27
N LEU A 407 24.74 12.40 4.65
CA LEU A 407 23.76 11.59 5.37
C LEU A 407 24.42 10.42 6.11
N TYR A 408 25.42 9.77 5.51
CA TYR A 408 26.25 8.76 6.17
C TYR A 408 26.94 9.34 7.41
N SER A 409 27.56 10.52 7.27
CA SER A 409 28.24 11.21 8.37
C SER A 409 27.29 11.71 9.46
N LEU A 410 25.99 11.79 9.19
CA LEU A 410 24.97 12.18 10.16
C LEU A 410 24.49 11.00 11.00
N LEU A 411 24.52 9.79 10.43
CA LEU A 411 23.91 8.59 10.99
C LEU A 411 24.92 7.60 11.58
N MET A 412 26.19 7.87 11.36
CA MET A 412 27.31 7.37 12.19
C MET A 412 27.31 8.14 13.51
#